data_AF-A0A7R8Z583-F1
#
_entry.id   AF-A0A7R8Z583-F1
#
_cell.length_a   1.000
_cell.length_b   1.000
_cell.length_c   1.000
_cell.angle_alpha   90.00
_cell.angle_beta   90.00
_cell.angle_gamma   90.00
#
_symmetry.space_group_name_H-M   'P 1'
#
loop_
_entity.id
_entity.type
_entity.pdbx_description
1 polymer ?
#
loop_
_entity_poly.entity_id
_entity_poly.type
_entity_poly.pdbx_seq_one_letter_code
_entity_poly.pdbx_strand_id
1 'polypeptide(L)'
;MLALWALILAGERDDVTAILLVAHFVEILDATDGGKKEIDHLRNDFSEINKKVMLQEDKLDDLDQYSRRNCLLVHGMPEKPGEEVRTEVLRMFETRLNVKIEARDVDRCHRIGKPKRTSAEALVEGRRPITIKFTSHQKRSLAFSAKKALKSTSILIMESLTSMRQQILKAARDKYGIRQ
;
A
#
# COMPACT_ATOMS: atom_id res chain seq x y z
N MET A 1 22.28 47.04 -17.94
CA MET A 1 22.86 46.72 -19.27
C MET A 1 21.87 46.89 -20.42
N LEU A 2 20.61 46.48 -20.31
CA LEU A 2 19.60 46.62 -21.39
C LEU A 2 19.27 48.07 -21.77
N ALA A 3 19.14 48.97 -20.79
CA ALA A 3 18.93 50.40 -21.04
C ALA A 3 20.10 51.06 -21.81
N LEU A 4 21.32 50.51 -21.67
CA LEU A 4 22.52 51.02 -22.35
C LEU A 4 22.52 50.63 -23.83
N TRP A 5 22.02 49.43 -24.17
CA TRP A 5 21.89 48.97 -25.56
C TRP A 5 20.74 49.66 -26.31
N ALA A 6 19.64 49.98 -25.61
CA ALA A 6 18.53 50.75 -26.19
C ALA A 6 18.95 52.17 -26.60
N LEU A 7 19.82 52.82 -25.80
CA LEU A 7 20.41 54.12 -26.13
C LEU A 7 21.40 54.07 -27.30
N ILE A 8 22.13 52.97 -27.45
CA ILE A 8 23.08 52.76 -28.57
C ILE A 8 22.32 52.53 -29.89
N LEU A 9 21.19 51.83 -29.87
CA LEU A 9 20.34 51.61 -31.06
C LEU A 9 19.50 52.83 -31.44
N ALA A 10 19.10 53.67 -30.47
CA ALA A 10 18.34 54.89 -30.72
C ALA A 10 19.19 56.08 -31.19
N GLY A 11 20.53 55.96 -31.11
CA GLY A 11 21.47 57.04 -31.41
C GLY A 11 21.73 57.28 -32.90
N GLU A 12 21.28 56.39 -33.79
CA GLU A 12 21.60 56.49 -35.21
C GLU A 12 20.38 56.15 -36.09
N ARG A 13 19.62 57.22 -36.41
CA ARG A 13 18.48 57.31 -37.35
C ARG A 13 17.14 56.80 -36.82
N ASP A 14 16.08 57.43 -37.32
CA ASP A 14 14.66 57.13 -37.10
C ASP A 14 14.25 55.75 -37.67
N ASP A 15 14.94 54.69 -37.25
CA ASP A 15 14.68 53.33 -37.70
C ASP A 15 13.54 52.74 -36.88
N VAL A 16 12.32 52.97 -37.36
CA VAL A 16 11.05 52.41 -36.85
C VAL A 16 11.15 50.89 -36.61
N THR A 17 12.01 50.21 -37.37
CA THR A 17 12.34 48.78 -37.23
C THR A 17 13.07 48.45 -35.92
N ALA A 18 14.01 49.29 -35.47
CA ALA A 18 14.73 49.10 -34.22
C ALA A 18 13.80 49.29 -33.01
N ILE A 19 12.92 50.29 -33.06
CA ILE A 19 11.89 50.51 -32.03
C ILE A 19 10.91 49.32 -31.98
N LEU A 20 10.45 48.84 -33.14
CA LEU A 20 9.56 47.68 -33.24
C LEU A 20 10.21 46.38 -32.72
N LEU A 21 11.50 46.18 -32.99
CA LEU A 21 12.26 45.03 -32.48
C LEU A 21 12.38 45.07 -30.95
N VAL A 22 12.68 46.24 -30.37
CA VAL A 22 12.75 46.41 -28.91
C VAL A 22 11.39 46.17 -28.26
N ALA A 23 10.31 46.69 -28.85
CA ALA A 23 8.95 46.45 -28.36
C ALA A 23 8.60 44.96 -28.34
N HIS A 24 8.87 44.24 -29.44
CA HIS A 24 8.62 42.80 -29.51
C HIS A 24 9.50 42.00 -28.53
N PHE A 25 10.75 42.43 -28.29
CA PHE A 25 11.61 41.78 -27.30
C PHE A 25 11.08 41.97 -25.88
N VAL A 26 10.53 43.15 -25.54
CA VAL A 26 9.88 43.39 -24.26
C VAL A 26 8.65 42.50 -24.09
N GLU A 27 7.80 42.36 -25.11
CA GLU A 27 6.65 41.45 -25.08
C GLU A 27 7.06 39.98 -24.86
N ILE A 28 8.14 39.53 -25.52
CA ILE A 28 8.69 38.18 -25.30
C ILE A 28 9.20 38.03 -23.86
N LEU A 29 9.88 39.03 -23.31
CA LEU A 29 10.36 38.97 -21.93
C LEU A 29 9.20 38.86 -20.94
N ASP A 30 8.16 39.68 -21.10
CA ASP A 30 6.96 39.63 -20.25
C ASP A 30 6.24 38.28 -20.38
N ALA A 31 6.12 37.73 -21.58
CA ALA A 31 5.55 36.40 -21.80
C ALA A 31 6.39 35.29 -21.14
N THR A 32 7.73 35.38 -21.19
CA THR A 32 8.60 34.41 -20.52
C THR A 32 8.56 34.53 -18.99
N ASP A 33 8.38 35.73 -18.43
CA ASP A 33 8.20 35.93 -16.99
C ASP A 33 6.84 35.41 -16.52
N GLY A 34 5.79 35.65 -17.29
CA GLY A 34 4.46 35.07 -17.07
C GLY A 34 4.49 33.54 -17.04
N GLY A 35 5.13 32.93 -18.04
CA GLY A 35 5.29 31.47 -18.11
C GLY A 35 6.09 30.89 -16.95
N LYS A 36 7.13 31.59 -16.46
CA LYS A 36 7.89 31.15 -15.27
C LYS A 36 7.03 31.16 -14.01
N LYS A 37 6.23 32.21 -13.81
CA LYS A 37 5.30 32.31 -12.67
C LYS A 37 4.28 31.17 -12.71
N GLU A 38 3.73 30.87 -13.87
CA GLU A 38 2.78 29.76 -14.04
C GLU A 38 3.43 28.40 -13.71
N ILE A 39 4.67 28.15 -14.19
CA ILE A 39 5.42 26.94 -13.87
C ILE A 39 5.65 26.81 -12.36
N ASP A 40 6.00 27.90 -11.67
CA ASP A 40 6.23 27.87 -10.23
C ASP A 40 4.94 27.66 -9.44
N HIS A 41 3.83 28.26 -9.87
CA HIS A 41 2.49 27.96 -9.30
C HIS A 41 2.12 26.49 -9.47
N LEU A 42 2.26 25.93 -10.68
CA LEU A 42 1.96 24.53 -10.96
C LEU A 42 2.85 23.58 -10.14
N ARG A 43 4.12 23.92 -9.93
CA ARG A 43 5.03 23.14 -9.06
C ARG A 43 4.58 23.14 -7.60
N ASN A 44 4.13 24.29 -7.11
CA ASN A 44 3.60 24.40 -5.75
C ASN A 44 2.32 23.59 -5.59
N ASP A 45 1.38 23.72 -6.52
CA ASP A 45 0.14 22.95 -6.51
C ASP A 45 0.40 21.45 -6.60
N PHE A 46 1.34 21.02 -7.47
CA PHE A 46 1.76 19.63 -7.57
C PHE A 46 2.37 19.12 -6.25
N SER A 47 3.19 19.93 -5.60
CA SER A 47 3.76 19.62 -4.28
C SER A 47 2.66 19.46 -3.23
N GLU A 48 1.68 20.35 -3.20
CA GLU A 48 0.56 20.27 -2.26
C GLU A 48 -0.35 19.07 -2.50
N ILE A 49 -0.68 18.80 -3.77
CA ILE A 49 -1.50 17.65 -4.16
C ILE A 49 -0.80 16.36 -3.77
N ASN A 50 0.49 16.22 -4.06
CA ASN A 50 1.25 15.03 -3.66
C ASN A 50 1.25 14.82 -2.15
N LYS A 51 1.42 15.88 -1.36
CA LYS A 51 1.30 15.79 0.11
C LYS A 51 -0.09 15.32 0.55
N LYS A 52 -1.15 15.81 -0.09
CA LYS A 52 -2.53 15.37 0.19
C LYS A 52 -2.74 13.91 -0.19
N VAL A 53 -2.22 13.47 -1.32
CA VAL A 53 -2.28 12.07 -1.78
C VAL A 53 -1.58 11.17 -0.77
N MET A 54 -0.33 11.47 -0.40
CA MET A 54 0.41 10.69 0.61
C MET A 54 -0.35 10.59 1.94
N LEU A 55 -0.87 11.72 2.44
CA LEU A 55 -1.65 11.73 3.68
C LEU A 55 -2.93 10.89 3.58
N GLN A 56 -3.58 10.87 2.41
CA GLN A 56 -4.76 10.05 2.18
C GLN A 56 -4.40 8.57 2.09
N GLU A 57 -3.32 8.21 1.42
CA GLU A 57 -2.83 6.83 1.35
C GLU A 57 -2.51 6.28 2.74
N ASP A 58 -1.85 7.06 3.59
CA ASP A 58 -1.56 6.69 4.98
C ASP A 58 -2.85 6.44 5.78
N LYS A 59 -3.83 7.35 5.68
CA LYS A 59 -5.13 7.19 6.35
C LYS A 59 -5.90 5.97 5.86
N LEU A 60 -5.83 5.68 4.56
CA LEU A 60 -6.47 4.50 3.98
C LEU A 60 -5.80 3.21 4.48
N ASP A 61 -4.47 3.17 4.58
CA ASP A 61 -3.75 2.04 5.17
C ASP A 61 -4.12 1.84 6.64
N ASP A 62 -4.19 2.93 7.43
CA ASP A 62 -4.60 2.87 8.83
C ASP A 62 -6.01 2.31 9.02
N LEU A 63 -6.97 2.77 8.21
CA LEU A 63 -8.35 2.27 8.26
C LEU A 63 -8.45 0.81 7.83
N ASP A 64 -7.75 0.43 6.76
CA ASP A 64 -7.71 -0.96 6.29
C ASP A 64 -7.09 -1.87 7.36
N GLN A 65 -5.95 -1.47 7.94
CA GLN A 65 -5.33 -2.24 9.02
C GLN A 65 -6.19 -2.31 10.28
N TYR A 66 -6.89 -1.23 10.62
CA TYR A 66 -7.84 -1.22 11.74
C TYR A 66 -8.96 -2.25 11.52
N SER A 67 -9.49 -2.34 10.31
CA SER A 67 -10.51 -3.34 9.95
C SER A 67 -9.98 -4.78 10.06
N ARG A 68 -8.68 -4.99 9.78
CA ARG A 68 -7.98 -6.28 9.79
C ARG A 68 -7.42 -6.69 11.15
N ARG A 69 -7.48 -5.84 12.18
CA ARG A 69 -6.85 -6.10 13.50
C ARG A 69 -7.30 -7.41 14.15
N ASN A 70 -8.54 -7.82 13.91
CA ASN A 70 -9.12 -9.06 14.42
C ASN A 70 -9.03 -10.20 13.39
N CYS A 71 -8.24 -10.06 12.33
CA CYS A 71 -8.09 -11.06 11.29
C CYS A 71 -6.73 -11.78 11.43
N LEU A 72 -6.77 -13.10 11.25
CA LEU A 72 -5.59 -13.93 11.08
C LEU A 72 -5.62 -14.61 9.71
N LEU A 73 -4.43 -14.88 9.17
CA LEU A 73 -4.22 -15.64 7.95
C LEU A 73 -3.66 -17.01 8.29
N VAL A 74 -4.28 -18.06 7.77
CA VAL A 74 -3.85 -19.44 7.93
C VAL A 74 -3.40 -19.97 6.58
N HIS A 75 -2.13 -20.36 6.49
CA HIS A 75 -1.51 -20.93 5.31
C HIS A 75 -1.27 -22.43 5.51
N GLY A 76 -1.18 -23.17 4.40
CA GLY A 76 -0.77 -24.58 4.40
C GLY A 76 -1.89 -25.59 4.63
N MET A 77 -3.11 -25.16 5.00
CA MET A 77 -4.25 -26.07 5.12
C MET A 77 -4.67 -26.63 3.75
N PRO A 78 -4.85 -27.96 3.62
CA PRO A 78 -5.27 -28.60 2.37
C PRO A 78 -6.66 -28.11 1.95
N GLU A 79 -6.90 -27.99 0.65
CA GLU A 79 -8.22 -27.64 0.09
C GLU A 79 -8.96 -28.92 -0.29
N LYS A 80 -10.23 -29.04 0.12
CA LYS A 80 -11.12 -30.13 -0.32
C LYS A 80 -12.32 -29.57 -1.08
N PRO A 81 -12.83 -30.26 -2.12
CA PRO A 81 -14.09 -29.91 -2.75
C PRO A 81 -15.24 -29.92 -1.73
N GLY A 82 -16.06 -28.86 -1.70
CA GLY A 82 -17.18 -28.76 -0.76
C GLY A 82 -16.78 -28.58 0.71
N GLU A 83 -15.57 -28.09 1.01
CA GLU A 83 -15.12 -27.93 2.39
C GLU A 83 -15.89 -26.85 3.16
N GLU A 84 -16.30 -27.20 4.39
CA GLU A 84 -16.74 -26.24 5.39
C GLU A 84 -15.52 -25.64 6.09
N VAL A 85 -14.94 -24.60 5.47
CA VAL A 85 -13.68 -23.95 5.90
C VAL A 85 -13.72 -23.58 7.39
N ARG A 86 -14.86 -23.07 7.87
CA ARG A 86 -15.03 -22.68 9.28
C ARG A 86 -14.81 -23.86 10.21
N THR A 87 -15.46 -24.98 9.95
CA THR A 87 -15.41 -26.19 10.79
C THR A 87 -14.01 -26.81 10.80
N GLU A 88 -13.37 -26.88 9.63
CA GLU A 88 -11.99 -27.37 9.49
C GLU A 88 -10.99 -26.54 10.30
N VAL A 89 -11.13 -25.21 10.26
CA VAL A 89 -10.30 -24.28 11.03
C VAL A 89 -10.53 -24.41 12.53
N LEU A 90 -11.79 -24.48 12.99
CA LEU A 90 -12.11 -24.64 14.41
C LEU A 90 -11.54 -25.96 14.95
N ARG A 91 -11.66 -27.05 14.18
CA ARG A 91 -11.03 -28.34 14.51
C ARG A 91 -9.51 -28.24 14.59
N MET A 92 -8.88 -27.47 13.70
CA MET A 92 -7.44 -27.23 13.75
C MET A 92 -7.02 -26.48 15.03
N PHE A 93 -7.79 -25.47 15.46
CA PHE A 93 -7.55 -24.77 16.72
C PHE A 93 -7.65 -25.71 17.93
N GLU A 94 -8.65 -26.58 17.98
CA GLU A 94 -8.82 -27.51 19.08
C GLU A 94 -7.73 -28.59 19.08
N THR A 95 -7.51 -29.26 17.95
CA THR A 95 -6.61 -30.43 17.87
C THR A 95 -5.12 -30.09 17.86
N ARG A 96 -4.72 -28.96 17.27
CA ARG A 96 -3.30 -28.62 17.07
C ARG A 96 -2.81 -27.53 18.03
N LEU A 97 -3.69 -26.62 18.42
CA LEU A 97 -3.35 -25.49 19.29
C LEU A 97 -3.85 -25.68 20.72
N ASN A 98 -4.71 -26.69 20.97
CA ASN A 98 -5.39 -26.89 22.25
C ASN A 98 -6.13 -25.61 22.72
N VAL A 99 -6.71 -24.89 21.75
CA VAL A 99 -7.45 -23.66 21.99
C VAL A 99 -8.90 -23.88 21.64
N LYS A 100 -9.79 -23.68 22.63
CA LYS A 100 -11.22 -23.73 22.42
C LYS A 100 -11.73 -22.43 21.78
N ILE A 101 -11.96 -22.48 20.48
CA ILE A 101 -12.65 -21.43 19.71
C ILE A 101 -13.98 -21.99 19.25
N GLU A 102 -15.06 -21.27 19.53
CA GLU A 102 -16.40 -21.68 19.13
C GLU A 102 -16.87 -20.89 17.90
N ALA A 103 -17.90 -21.36 17.22
CA ALA A 103 -18.43 -20.69 16.03
C ALA A 103 -18.84 -19.23 16.29
N ARG A 104 -19.30 -18.91 17.51
CA ARG A 104 -19.66 -17.55 17.96
C ARG A 104 -18.48 -16.59 18.12
N ASP A 105 -17.26 -17.13 18.28
CA ASP A 105 -16.04 -16.33 18.42
C ASP A 105 -15.50 -15.89 17.04
N VAL A 106 -16.05 -16.42 15.96
CA VAL A 106 -15.65 -16.15 14.58
C VAL A 106 -16.76 -15.40 13.88
N ASP A 107 -16.45 -14.26 13.28
CA ASP A 107 -17.37 -13.48 12.44
C ASP A 107 -17.42 -14.09 11.03
N ARG A 108 -16.27 -14.12 10.35
CA ARG A 108 -16.14 -14.59 8.96
C ARG A 108 -14.92 -15.50 8.80
N CYS A 109 -15.06 -16.58 8.04
CA CYS A 109 -13.96 -17.49 7.71
C CYS A 109 -14.10 -17.97 6.26
N HIS A 110 -13.09 -17.71 5.42
CA HIS A 110 -13.11 -18.12 4.01
C HIS A 110 -11.71 -18.15 3.39
N ARG A 111 -11.57 -18.86 2.27
CA ARG A 111 -10.35 -18.86 1.44
C ARG A 111 -10.21 -17.54 0.70
N ILE A 112 -8.99 -17.01 0.63
CA ILE A 112 -8.66 -15.81 -0.14
C ILE A 112 -8.22 -16.21 -1.54
N GLY A 113 -8.74 -15.50 -2.55
CA GLY A 113 -8.35 -15.66 -3.95
C GLY A 113 -9.19 -16.66 -4.72
N LYS A 114 -9.04 -16.63 -6.06
CA LYS A 114 -9.81 -17.45 -6.99
C LYS A 114 -9.37 -18.92 -6.92
N PRO A 115 -10.29 -19.90 -7.03
CA PRO A 115 -9.92 -21.31 -7.13
C PRO A 115 -8.96 -21.51 -8.31
N LYS A 116 -7.80 -22.15 -8.08
CA LYS A 116 -6.88 -22.50 -9.16
C LYS A 116 -7.48 -23.68 -9.94
N ARG A 117 -7.48 -23.59 -11.27
CA ARG A 117 -7.89 -24.70 -12.15
C ARG A 117 -6.80 -25.78 -12.12
N THR A 118 -7.19 -26.96 -11.65
CA THR A 118 -6.56 -28.28 -11.82
C THR A 118 -5.30 -28.34 -12.69
N SER A 119 -4.13 -28.08 -12.09
CA SER A 119 -2.88 -28.74 -12.46
C SER A 119 -2.34 -29.45 -11.23
N ALA A 120 -1.79 -30.65 -11.38
CA ALA A 120 -1.36 -31.49 -10.26
C ALA A 120 -0.28 -30.83 -9.38
N GLU A 121 0.50 -29.90 -9.95
CA GLU A 121 1.51 -29.07 -9.28
C GLU A 121 0.88 -28.01 -8.35
N ALA A 122 -0.36 -27.58 -8.62
CA ALA A 122 -1.09 -26.63 -7.78
C ALA A 122 -1.59 -27.22 -6.44
N LEU A 123 -1.51 -28.54 -6.22
CA LEU A 123 -2.00 -29.18 -5.00
C LEU A 123 -1.06 -29.01 -3.79
N VAL A 124 0.22 -28.69 -4.02
CA VAL A 124 1.22 -28.51 -2.95
C VAL A 124 1.63 -27.04 -2.81
N GLU A 125 1.92 -26.33 -3.91
CA GLU A 125 2.26 -24.89 -3.91
C GLU A 125 1.06 -23.94 -4.08
N GLY A 126 -0.15 -24.46 -4.33
CA GLY A 126 -1.34 -23.68 -4.66
C GLY A 126 -2.42 -23.58 -3.59
N ARG A 127 -2.15 -24.00 -2.35
CA ARG A 127 -3.12 -23.90 -1.25
C ARG A 127 -3.40 -22.44 -0.91
N ARG A 128 -4.64 -22.00 -1.13
CA ARG A 128 -5.09 -20.64 -0.84
C ARG A 128 -5.10 -20.38 0.66
N PRO A 129 -4.61 -19.23 1.12
CA PRO A 129 -4.71 -18.87 2.52
C PRO A 129 -6.16 -18.72 2.95
N ILE A 130 -6.44 -19.08 4.19
CA ILE A 130 -7.74 -18.84 4.83
C ILE A 130 -7.62 -17.55 5.64
N THR A 131 -8.59 -16.64 5.49
CA THR A 131 -8.75 -15.53 6.43
C THR A 131 -9.83 -15.85 7.45
N ILE A 132 -9.54 -15.56 8.71
CA ILE A 132 -10.45 -15.76 9.84
C ILE A 132 -10.54 -14.45 10.57
N LYS A 133 -11.75 -13.89 10.64
CA LYS A 133 -12.07 -12.71 11.43
C LYS A 133 -12.72 -13.14 12.73
N PHE A 134 -12.13 -12.73 13.84
CA PHE A 134 -12.65 -12.98 15.18
C PHE A 134 -13.59 -11.84 15.61
N THR A 135 -14.57 -12.17 16.45
CA THR A 135 -15.45 -11.17 17.07
C THR A 135 -14.71 -10.39 18.16
N SER A 136 -13.85 -11.07 18.94
CA SER A 136 -13.06 -10.47 20.03
C SER A 136 -11.55 -10.49 19.75
N HIS A 137 -10.90 -9.36 20.03
CA HIS A 137 -9.44 -9.24 20.00
C HIS A 137 -8.76 -10.23 20.97
N GLN A 138 -9.38 -10.50 22.13
CA GLN A 138 -8.82 -11.42 23.13
C GLN A 138 -8.73 -12.85 22.58
N LYS A 139 -9.79 -13.33 21.93
CA LYS A 139 -9.83 -14.66 21.29
C LYS A 139 -8.81 -14.76 20.17
N ARG A 140 -8.72 -13.72 19.35
CA ARG A 140 -7.71 -13.60 18.29
C ARG A 140 -6.28 -13.68 18.85
N SER A 141 -5.97 -12.94 19.91
CA SER A 141 -4.64 -12.95 20.53
C SER A 141 -4.30 -14.30 21.15
N LEU A 142 -5.26 -14.95 21.82
CA LEU A 142 -5.09 -16.27 22.40
C LEU A 142 -4.76 -17.31 21.31
N ALA A 143 -5.50 -17.29 20.20
CA ALA A 143 -5.23 -18.12 19.03
C ALA A 143 -3.83 -17.86 18.44
N PHE A 144 -3.45 -16.59 18.31
CA PHE A 144 -2.17 -16.21 17.74
C PHE A 144 -0.97 -16.55 18.64
N SER A 145 -1.11 -16.44 19.96
CA SER A 145 -0.04 -16.81 20.90
C SER A 145 0.24 -18.31 20.89
N ALA A 146 -0.79 -19.13 20.68
CA ALA A 146 -0.66 -20.59 20.63
C ALA A 146 0.06 -21.10 19.37
N LYS A 147 0.24 -20.26 18.33
CA LYS A 147 0.80 -20.65 17.02
C LYS A 147 2.15 -21.38 17.08
N LYS A 148 2.91 -21.22 18.17
CA LYS A 148 4.18 -21.93 18.38
C LYS A 148 4.01 -23.45 18.33
N ALA A 149 2.85 -23.99 18.70
CA ALA A 149 2.56 -25.42 18.60
C ALA A 149 2.51 -25.93 17.14
N LEU A 150 2.37 -25.03 16.15
CA LEU A 150 2.33 -25.39 14.73
C LEU A 150 3.71 -25.44 14.07
N LYS A 151 4.81 -25.12 14.78
CA LYS A 151 6.17 -25.07 14.21
C LYS A 151 6.61 -26.39 13.56
N SER A 152 6.10 -27.54 14.02
CA SER A 152 6.38 -28.87 13.46
C SER A 152 5.46 -29.28 12.31
N THR A 153 4.48 -28.45 11.97
CA THR A 153 3.47 -28.74 10.94
C THR A 153 3.69 -27.87 9.70
N SER A 154 3.04 -28.23 8.59
CA SER A 154 3.03 -27.42 7.37
C SER A 154 2.07 -26.23 7.43
N ILE A 155 1.45 -25.97 8.59
CA ILE A 155 0.47 -24.89 8.77
C ILE A 155 1.14 -23.69 9.40
N LEU A 156 0.92 -22.51 8.84
CA LEU A 156 1.43 -21.25 9.35
C LEU A 156 0.29 -20.28 9.66
N ILE A 157 0.33 -19.65 10.84
CA ILE A 157 -0.59 -18.58 11.22
C ILE A 157 0.16 -17.24 11.23
N MET A 158 -0.37 -16.27 10.49
CA MET A 158 0.15 -14.92 10.36
C MET A 158 -0.92 -13.89 10.70
N GLU A 159 -0.48 -12.67 11.02
CA GLU A 159 -1.39 -11.53 11.12
C GLU A 159 -1.83 -11.09 9.73
N SER A 160 -3.08 -10.64 9.61
CA SER A 160 -3.55 -10.00 8.38
C SER A 160 -3.06 -8.56 8.35
N LEU A 161 -1.98 -8.32 7.59
CA LEU A 161 -1.39 -7.00 7.41
C LEU A 161 -1.76 -6.42 6.04
N THR A 162 -1.71 -5.10 5.92
CA THR A 162 -1.69 -4.41 4.62
C THR A 162 -0.37 -4.66 3.91
N SER A 163 -0.34 -4.39 2.59
CA SER A 163 0.87 -4.62 1.77
C SER A 163 2.07 -3.82 2.30
N MET A 164 1.86 -2.55 2.64
CA MET A 164 2.89 -1.69 3.20
C MET A 164 3.44 -2.24 4.52
N ARG A 165 2.57 -2.59 5.48
CA ARG A 165 3.00 -3.13 6.78
C ARG A 165 3.66 -4.49 6.66
N GLN A 166 3.23 -5.32 5.72
CA GLN A 166 3.88 -6.59 5.44
C GLN A 166 5.31 -6.39 4.91
N GLN A 167 5.53 -5.39 4.05
CA GLN A 167 6.88 -5.02 3.59
C GLN A 167 7.75 -4.51 4.74
N ILE A 168 7.20 -3.66 5.62
CA ILE A 168 7.91 -3.17 6.81
C ILE A 168 8.31 -4.35 7.72
N LEU A 169 7.38 -5.28 7.98
CA LEU A 169 7.65 -6.47 8.78
C LEU A 169 8.73 -7.35 8.13
N LYS A 170 8.72 -7.49 6.80
CA LYS A 170 9.75 -8.22 6.06
C LYS A 170 11.12 -7.54 6.22
N ALA A 171 11.20 -6.23 5.96
CA ALA A 171 12.44 -5.46 6.12
C ALA A 171 12.99 -5.52 7.55
N ALA A 172 12.11 -5.48 8.56
CA ALA A 172 12.51 -5.63 9.96
C ALA A 172 13.07 -7.03 10.26
N ARG A 173 12.47 -8.09 9.72
CA ARG A 173 12.99 -9.46 9.87
C ARG A 173 14.34 -9.63 9.19
N ASP A 174 14.51 -9.06 8.00
CA ASP A 174 15.76 -9.14 7.26
C ASP A 174 16.90 -8.41 7.99
N LYS A 175 16.58 -7.28 8.65
CA LYS A 175 17.55 -6.48 9.40
C LYS A 175 17.89 -7.03 10.79
N TYR A 176 16.89 -7.46 11.56
CA TYR A 176 17.05 -7.83 12.98
C TYR A 176 17.00 -9.34 13.23
N GLY A 177 16.72 -10.15 12.22
CA GLY A 177 16.48 -11.58 12.35
C GLY A 177 15.15 -11.90 13.02
N ILE A 178 14.88 -13.20 13.18
CA ILE A 178 13.68 -13.71 13.86
C ILE A 178 14.06 -14.07 15.30
N ARG A 179 13.53 -13.33 16.29
CA ARG A 179 13.58 -13.77 17.69
C ARG A 179 12.73 -15.04 17.84
N GLN A 180 13.35 -16.13 18.30
CA GLN A 180 12.78 -17.49 18.34
C GLN A 180 11.69 -17.71 19.39
#